data_AF-A0A962CFK9-F1
#
_entry.id   AF-A0A962CFK9-F1
#
_cell.length_a   1.000
_cell.length_b   1.000
_cell.length_c   1.000
_cell.angle_alpha   90.00
_cell.angle_beta   90.00
_cell.angle_gamma   90.00
#
_symmetry.space_group_name_H-M   'P 1'
#
loop_
_entity.id
_entity.type
_entity.pdbx_description
1 polymer ?
#
loop_
_entity_poly.entity_id
_entity_poly.type
_entity_poly.pdbx_seq_one_letter_code
_entity_poly.pdbx_strand_id
1 'polypeptide(L)'
;MRKHLHNIALVLLVLSIFFDLVLWGAVPELETAGPLIEQSAHNEAFLASMYIGAGGVLDGAMPSLGAFGSAVMKDGLADAFPAMIEAPNLAMDLIFGASNNGTHGWIKLLYWAPPVLLVLYAVLWLFRPKKVTLVGRRR
;
A
#
# COMPACT_ATOMS: atom_id res chain seq x y z
N MET A 1 23.01 16.40 0.32
CA MET A 1 21.63 15.86 0.14
C MET A 1 21.60 14.52 -0.60
N ARG A 2 22.23 14.38 -1.78
CA ARG A 2 22.22 13.10 -2.57
C ARG A 2 22.61 11.83 -1.81
N LYS A 3 23.49 11.94 -0.80
CA LYS A 3 23.97 10.81 0.01
C LYS A 3 22.89 10.16 0.88
N HIS A 4 21.80 10.85 1.21
CA HIS A 4 20.72 10.31 2.05
C HIS A 4 19.46 9.98 1.27
N LEU A 5 19.43 10.18 -0.06
CA LEU A 5 18.23 9.94 -0.87
C LEU A 5 17.76 8.48 -0.81
N HIS A 6 18.68 7.51 -0.76
CA HIS A 6 18.33 6.10 -0.58
C HIS A 6 17.69 5.84 0.79
N ASN A 7 18.13 6.51 1.85
CA ASN A 7 17.50 6.39 3.17
C ASN A 7 16.10 7.01 3.17
N ILE A 8 15.92 8.17 2.52
CA ILE A 8 14.61 8.80 2.39
C ILE A 8 13.66 7.88 1.60
N ALA A 9 14.11 7.33 0.47
CA ALA A 9 13.33 6.38 -0.31
C ALA A 9 12.99 5.10 0.49
N LEU A 10 13.92 4.59 1.30
CA LEU A 10 13.68 3.44 2.17
C LEU A 10 12.63 3.75 3.24
N VAL A 11 12.73 4.91 3.89
CA VAL A 11 11.75 5.34 4.90
C VAL A 11 10.37 5.51 4.26
N LEU A 12 10.29 6.14 3.08
CA LEU A 12 9.05 6.29 2.34
C LEU A 12 8.47 4.92 1.94
N LEU A 13 9.30 3.98 1.51
CA LEU A 13 8.88 2.61 1.17
C LEU A 13 8.29 1.89 2.38
N VAL A 14 8.95 1.97 3.53
CA VAL A 14 8.46 1.34 4.76
C VAL A 14 7.14 1.98 5.19
N LEU A 15 7.04 3.31 5.14
CA LEU A 15 5.82 4.02 5.47
C LEU A 15 4.68 3.67 4.51
N SER A 16 4.92 3.61 3.20
CA SER A 16 3.88 3.25 2.23
C SER A 16 3.37 1.83 2.46
N ILE A 17 4.28 0.85 2.68
CA ILE A 17 3.89 -0.51 3.02
C ILE A 17 3.05 -0.52 4.30
N PHE A 18 3.46 0.20 5.34
CA PHE A 18 2.72 0.26 6.59
C PHE A 18 1.32 0.85 6.39
N PHE A 19 1.20 1.93 5.62
CA PHE A 19 -0.09 2.52 5.27
C PHE A 19 -0.97 1.54 4.47
N ASP A 20 -0.43 0.84 3.48
CA ASP A 20 -1.18 -0.15 2.72
C ASP A 20 -1.65 -1.31 3.60
N LEU A 21 -0.81 -1.78 4.53
CA LEU A 21 -1.21 -2.81 5.50
C LEU A 21 -2.37 -2.34 6.39
N VAL A 22 -2.36 -1.09 6.84
CA VAL A 22 -3.45 -0.53 7.65
C VAL A 22 -4.72 -0.36 6.83
N LEU A 23 -4.63 0.19 5.61
CA LEU A 23 -5.79 0.45 4.76
C LEU A 23 -6.41 -0.85 4.25
N TRP A 24 -5.61 -1.73 3.65
CA TRP A 24 -6.09 -2.97 3.06
C TRP A 24 -6.38 -4.04 4.12
N GLY A 25 -5.67 -4.02 5.25
CA GLY A 25 -5.97 -4.90 6.39
C GLY A 25 -7.37 -4.69 6.98
N ALA A 26 -7.90 -3.47 6.88
CA ALA A 26 -9.23 -3.12 7.36
C ALA A 26 -10.37 -3.44 6.36
N VAL A 27 -10.04 -3.85 5.14
CA VAL A 27 -11.03 -4.15 4.08
C VAL A 27 -12.04 -5.23 4.48
N PRO A 28 -11.65 -6.35 5.13
CA PRO A 28 -12.60 -7.38 5.53
C PRO A 28 -13.67 -6.89 6.51
N GLU A 29 -13.40 -5.81 7.25
CA GLU A 29 -14.34 -5.22 8.20
C GLU A 29 -15.39 -4.31 7.55
N LEU A 30 -15.24 -4.00 6.24
CA LEU A 30 -16.23 -3.22 5.51
C LEU A 30 -17.51 -4.03 5.34
N GLU A 31 -18.57 -3.59 6.02
CA GLU A 31 -19.89 -4.22 5.96
C GLU A 31 -20.36 -4.33 4.49
N THR A 32 -20.81 -5.52 4.09
CA THR A 32 -21.27 -5.93 2.75
C THR A 32 -20.22 -6.03 1.63
N ALA A 33 -19.28 -5.08 1.51
CA ALA A 33 -18.31 -5.07 0.39
C ALA A 33 -16.98 -5.77 0.71
N GLY A 34 -16.57 -5.83 1.99
CA GLY A 34 -15.28 -6.35 2.42
C GLY A 34 -14.98 -7.78 1.94
N PRO A 35 -15.86 -8.77 2.20
CA PRO A 35 -15.66 -10.14 1.74
C PRO A 35 -15.60 -10.29 0.22
N LEU A 36 -16.32 -9.44 -0.52
CA LEU A 36 -16.32 -9.45 -1.99
C LEU A 36 -14.98 -8.95 -2.53
N ILE A 37 -14.46 -7.87 -1.93
CA ILE A 37 -13.14 -7.32 -2.26
C ILE A 37 -12.04 -8.32 -1.91
N GLU A 38 -12.11 -8.96 -0.74
CA GLU A 38 -11.14 -9.99 -0.34
C GLU A 38 -11.12 -11.17 -1.33
N GLN A 39 -12.29 -11.66 -1.71
CA GLN A 39 -12.41 -12.76 -2.67
C GLN A 39 -11.86 -12.37 -4.06
N SER A 40 -12.22 -11.19 -4.57
CA SER A 40 -11.70 -10.70 -5.86
C SER A 40 -10.19 -10.44 -5.77
N ALA A 41 -9.69 -9.88 -4.67
CA ALA A 41 -8.27 -9.68 -4.43
C ALA A 41 -7.47 -10.99 -4.46
N HIS A 42 -7.99 -12.06 -3.84
CA HIS A 42 -7.34 -13.37 -3.85
C HIS A 42 -7.20 -13.95 -5.27
N ASN A 43 -8.18 -13.67 -6.14
CA ASN A 43 -8.22 -14.21 -7.50
C ASN A 43 -7.42 -13.37 -8.51
N GLU A 44 -7.42 -12.05 -8.37
CA GLU A 44 -7.00 -11.13 -9.43
C GLU A 44 -5.82 -10.22 -9.02
N ALA A 45 -5.66 -9.95 -7.72
CA ALA A 45 -4.71 -8.96 -7.22
C ALA A 45 -3.85 -9.51 -6.08
N PHE A 46 -2.80 -10.26 -6.44
CA PHE A 46 -1.86 -10.87 -5.48
C PHE A 46 -1.29 -9.87 -4.46
N LEU A 47 -1.00 -8.63 -4.87
CA LEU A 47 -0.47 -7.63 -3.96
C LEU A 47 -1.52 -7.16 -2.94
N ALA A 48 -2.77 -6.98 -3.37
CA ALA A 48 -3.88 -6.63 -2.48
C ALA A 48 -4.15 -7.76 -1.48
N SER A 49 -4.15 -9.03 -1.92
CA SER A 49 -4.34 -10.17 -1.02
C SER A 49 -3.22 -10.30 0.02
N MET A 50 -1.98 -10.00 -0.36
CA MET A 50 -0.86 -9.92 0.58
C MET A 50 -1.06 -8.82 1.63
N TYR A 51 -1.52 -7.63 1.23
CA TYR A 51 -1.78 -6.55 2.17
C TYR A 51 -2.97 -6.82 3.09
N ILE A 52 -4.05 -7.40 2.57
CA ILE A 52 -5.22 -7.80 3.38
C ILE A 52 -4.78 -8.84 4.43
N GLY A 53 -4.09 -9.90 4.00
CA GLY A 53 -3.68 -10.98 4.90
C GLY A 53 -2.68 -10.52 5.97
N ALA A 54 -1.65 -9.76 5.59
CA ALA A 54 -0.68 -9.25 6.55
C ALA A 54 -1.25 -8.10 7.42
N GLY A 55 -2.13 -7.28 6.84
CA GLY A 55 -2.81 -6.19 7.52
C GLY A 55 -3.80 -6.65 8.59
N GLY A 56 -4.52 -7.76 8.36
CA GLY A 56 -5.42 -8.33 9.37
C GLY A 56 -4.71 -8.75 10.66
N VAL A 57 -3.44 -9.18 10.58
CA VAL A 57 -2.62 -9.46 11.77
C VAL A 57 -2.29 -8.17 12.53
N LEU A 58 -2.00 -7.09 11.80
CA LEU A 58 -1.72 -5.78 12.38
C LEU A 58 -2.95 -5.20 13.06
N ASP A 59 -4.11 -5.36 12.43
CA ASP A 59 -5.38 -4.89 12.98
C ASP A 59 -5.75 -5.61 14.28
N GLY A 60 -5.62 -6.94 14.30
CA GLY A 60 -5.80 -7.72 15.53
C GLY A 60 -4.87 -7.31 16.68
N ALA A 61 -3.69 -6.76 16.37
CA ALA A 61 -2.76 -6.22 17.37
C ALA A 61 -3.08 -4.77 17.77
N MET A 62 -3.63 -3.96 16.86
CA MET A 62 -3.90 -2.54 17.04
C MET A 62 -5.25 -2.14 16.42
N PRO A 63 -6.38 -2.40 17.10
CA PRO A 63 -7.72 -2.17 16.54
C PRO A 63 -8.02 -0.71 16.16
N SER A 64 -7.33 0.25 16.79
CA SER A 64 -7.44 1.65 16.42
C SER A 64 -6.95 1.95 15.00
N LEU A 65 -5.99 1.15 14.49
CA LEU A 65 -5.50 1.27 13.13
C LEU A 65 -6.49 0.68 12.13
N GLY A 66 -7.13 -0.46 12.42
CA GLY A 66 -8.22 -0.98 11.57
C GLY A 66 -9.39 -0.04 11.49
N ALA A 67 -9.83 0.54 12.62
CA ALA A 67 -10.89 1.54 12.61
C ALA A 67 -10.56 2.75 11.73
N PHE A 68 -9.30 3.22 11.76
CA PHE A 68 -8.83 4.27 10.86
C PHE A 68 -8.82 3.82 9.40
N GLY A 69 -8.28 2.64 9.11
CA GLY A 69 -8.21 2.09 7.76
C GLY A 69 -9.59 1.87 7.15
N SER A 70 -10.52 1.32 7.93
CA SER A 70 -11.92 1.09 7.57
C SER A 70 -12.63 2.40 7.26
N ALA A 71 -12.44 3.44 8.08
CA ALA A 71 -13.02 4.76 7.81
C ALA A 71 -12.51 5.36 6.49
N VAL A 72 -11.20 5.27 6.22
CA VAL A 72 -10.60 5.78 4.97
C VAL A 72 -11.05 4.97 3.75
N MET A 73 -11.07 3.64 3.85
CA MET A 73 -11.52 2.77 2.75
C MET A 73 -13.01 2.94 2.49
N LYS A 74 -13.83 3.10 3.54
CA LYS A 74 -15.26 3.39 3.40
C LYS A 74 -15.49 4.71 2.70
N ASP A 75 -14.76 5.76 3.04
CA ASP A 75 -14.84 7.07 2.37
C ASP A 75 -14.38 6.98 0.90
N GLY A 76 -13.24 6.34 0.65
CA GLY A 76 -12.67 6.22 -0.69
C GLY A 76 -13.46 5.33 -1.63
N LEU A 77 -14.06 4.25 -1.13
CA LEU A 77 -14.75 3.26 -1.96
C LEU A 77 -16.28 3.34 -1.89
N ALA A 78 -16.84 4.28 -1.10
CA ALA A 78 -18.29 4.45 -0.95
C ALA A 78 -19.03 4.47 -2.29
N ASP A 79 -18.54 5.26 -3.25
CA ASP A 79 -19.17 5.43 -4.56
C ASP A 79 -19.09 4.16 -5.43
N ALA A 80 -18.13 3.29 -5.15
CA ALA A 80 -17.89 2.06 -5.90
C ALA A 80 -18.58 0.84 -5.28
N PHE A 81 -19.00 0.89 -4.01
CA PHE A 81 -19.68 -0.24 -3.34
C PHE A 81 -20.94 -0.74 -4.07
N PRO A 82 -21.85 0.11 -4.57
CA PRO A 82 -23.03 -0.37 -5.29
C PRO A 82 -22.64 -1.23 -6.52
N ALA A 83 -21.67 -0.77 -7.30
CA ALA A 83 -21.18 -1.49 -8.47
C ALA A 83 -20.45 -2.79 -8.10
N MET A 84 -19.72 -2.82 -6.97
CA MET A 84 -19.08 -4.04 -6.47
C MET A 84 -20.09 -5.08 -5.98
N ILE A 85 -21.23 -4.66 -5.42
CA ILE A 85 -22.30 -5.58 -5.01
C ILE A 85 -22.98 -6.18 -6.24
N GLU A 86 -23.18 -5.39 -7.30
CA GLU A 86 -23.77 -5.88 -8.57
C GLU A 86 -22.83 -6.82 -9.34
N ALA A 87 -21.52 -6.54 -9.35
CA ALA A 87 -20.51 -7.34 -10.03
C ALA A 87 -19.32 -7.66 -9.11
N PRO A 88 -19.47 -8.58 -8.14
CA PRO A 88 -18.43 -8.88 -7.15
C PRO A 88 -17.13 -9.42 -7.75
N ASN A 89 -17.24 -10.12 -8.88
CA ASN A 89 -16.11 -10.66 -9.62
C ASN A 89 -15.24 -9.58 -10.28
N LEU A 90 -15.71 -8.33 -10.36
CA LEU A 90 -14.97 -7.22 -10.92
C LEU A 90 -14.58 -6.19 -9.85
N ALA A 91 -14.66 -6.54 -8.55
CA ALA A 91 -14.44 -5.58 -7.48
C ALA A 91 -13.05 -4.93 -7.54
N MET A 92 -11.99 -5.71 -7.80
CA MET A 92 -10.64 -5.15 -7.93
C MET A 92 -10.48 -4.30 -9.21
N ASP A 93 -11.10 -4.69 -10.31
CA ASP A 93 -11.13 -3.88 -11.55
C ASP A 93 -11.85 -2.55 -11.34
N LEU A 94 -12.94 -2.54 -10.57
CA LEU A 94 -13.68 -1.34 -10.20
C LEU A 94 -12.87 -0.44 -9.26
N ILE A 95 -12.14 -1.02 -8.31
CA ILE A 95 -11.20 -0.30 -7.44
C ILE A 95 -10.06 0.30 -8.28
N PHE A 96 -9.46 -0.43 -9.21
CA PHE A 96 -8.33 0.10 -9.99
C PHE A 96 -8.73 0.89 -11.25
N GLY A 97 -10.02 0.92 -11.59
CA GLY A 97 -10.58 1.63 -12.73
C GLY A 97 -10.65 3.16 -12.56
N ALA A 98 -11.77 3.78 -12.92
CA ALA A 98 -11.93 5.23 -12.79
C ALA A 98 -11.95 5.64 -11.30
N SER A 99 -11.27 6.74 -10.96
CA SER A 99 -11.31 7.29 -9.61
C SER A 99 -12.53 8.20 -9.46
N ASN A 100 -13.46 7.78 -8.61
CA ASN A 100 -14.71 8.51 -8.39
C ASN A 100 -14.57 9.69 -7.41
N ASN A 101 -13.57 9.64 -6.52
CA ASN A 101 -13.28 10.70 -5.56
C ASN A 101 -11.76 10.83 -5.29
N GLY A 102 -11.38 11.89 -4.56
CA GLY A 102 -9.97 12.18 -4.24
C GLY A 102 -9.33 11.12 -3.35
N THR A 103 -10.05 10.61 -2.36
CA THR A 103 -9.58 9.55 -1.44
C THR A 103 -9.30 8.25 -2.19
N HIS A 104 -10.14 7.88 -3.15
CA HIS A 104 -9.97 6.74 -4.04
C HIS A 104 -8.69 6.84 -4.87
N GLY A 105 -8.43 8.04 -5.42
CA GLY A 105 -7.16 8.31 -6.12
C GLY A 105 -5.94 8.13 -5.23
N TRP A 106 -6.03 8.58 -3.97
CA TRP A 106 -4.97 8.40 -2.98
C TRP A 106 -4.75 6.93 -2.62
N ILE A 107 -5.81 6.14 -2.44
CA ILE A 107 -5.72 4.71 -2.16
C ILE A 107 -4.99 3.98 -3.31
N LYS A 108 -5.33 4.27 -4.57
CA LYS A 108 -4.64 3.68 -5.73
C LYS A 108 -3.17 4.09 -5.79
N LEU A 109 -2.88 5.37 -5.52
CA LEU A 109 -1.53 5.89 -5.54
C LEU A 109 -0.67 5.24 -4.46
N LEU A 110 -1.22 5.10 -3.24
CA LEU A 110 -0.56 4.40 -2.14
C LEU A 110 -0.33 2.93 -2.46
N TYR A 111 -1.34 2.24 -2.99
CA TYR A 111 -1.22 0.82 -3.38
C TYR A 111 -0.04 0.56 -4.34
N TRP A 112 0.20 1.45 -5.30
CA TRP A 112 1.33 1.35 -6.24
C TRP A 112 2.62 2.00 -5.75
N ALA A 113 2.60 2.71 -4.61
CA ALA A 113 3.79 3.36 -4.09
C ALA A 113 4.89 2.36 -3.69
N PRO A 114 4.62 1.23 -3.00
CA PRO A 114 5.66 0.27 -2.64
C PRO A 114 6.48 -0.28 -3.80
N PRO A 115 5.90 -0.82 -4.90
CA PRO A 115 6.71 -1.33 -6.01
C PRO A 115 7.53 -0.22 -6.69
N VAL A 116 6.97 0.99 -6.84
CA VAL A 116 7.68 2.13 -7.42
C VAL A 116 8.84 2.59 -6.51
N LEU A 117 8.60 2.72 -5.21
CA LEU A 117 9.59 3.12 -4.23
C LEU A 117 10.68 2.05 -4.04
N LEU A 118 10.35 0.77 -4.17
CA LEU A 118 11.31 -0.33 -4.16
C LEU A 118 12.31 -0.19 -5.32
N VAL A 119 11.80 0.03 -6.54
CA VAL A 119 12.65 0.25 -7.72
C VAL A 119 13.49 1.50 -7.55
N LEU A 120 12.88 2.61 -7.13
CA LEU A 120 13.58 3.87 -6.90
C LEU A 120 14.69 3.73 -5.85
N TYR A 121 14.39 3.06 -4.74
CA TYR A 121 15.36 2.73 -3.70
C TYR A 121 16.51 1.90 -4.27
N ALA A 122 16.22 0.86 -5.04
CA ALA A 122 17.23 0.00 -5.64
C ALA A 122 18.18 0.78 -6.56
N VAL A 123 17.68 1.67 -7.44
CA VAL A 123 18.58 2.46 -8.29
C VAL A 123 19.38 3.47 -7.48
N LEU A 124 18.76 4.16 -6.51
CA LEU A 124 19.48 5.12 -5.65
C LEU A 124 20.55 4.44 -4.80
N TRP A 125 20.29 3.21 -4.36
CA TRP A 125 21.24 2.39 -3.63
C TRP A 125 22.39 1.92 -4.52
N LEU A 126 22.11 1.51 -5.76
CA LEU A 126 23.12 1.08 -6.73
C LEU A 126 24.07 2.24 -7.11
N PHE A 127 23.51 3.43 -7.34
CA PHE A 127 24.27 4.65 -7.68
C PHE A 127 24.80 5.40 -6.45
N ARG A 128 24.80 4.80 -5.26
CA ARG A 128 25.27 5.49 -4.05
C ARG A 128 26.77 5.81 -4.14
N PRO A 129 27.19 7.03 -3.78
CA PRO A 129 28.60 7.38 -3.75
C PRO A 129 29.32 6.56 -2.67
N LYS A 130 30.22 5.67 -3.09
CA LYS A 130 31.06 4.88 -2.18
C LYS A 130 32.08 5.81 -1.53
N LYS A 131 32.19 5.77 -0.21
CA LYS A 131 33.26 6.49 0.50
C LYS A 131 34.59 5.83 0.14
N VAL A 132 35.44 6.52 -0.61
CA VAL A 132 36.83 6.10 -0.80
C VAL A 132 37.61 6.56 0.44
N THR A 133 37.78 5.66 1.41
CA THR A 133 38.73 5.86 2.50
C THR A 133 40.14 5.69 1.95
N LEU A 134 40.83 6.79 1.68
CA LEU A 134 42.28 6.79 1.52
C LEU A 134 42.87 6.31 2.84
N VAL A 135 43.34 5.05 2.85
CA VAL A 135 44.13 4.52 3.96
C VAL A 135 45.42 5.35 3.99
N GLY A 136 45.45 6.32 4.91
CA GLY A 136 46.61 7.13 5.17
C GLY A 136 47.78 6.24 5.55
N ARG A 137 48.80 6.22 4.69
CA ARG A 137 50.10 5.60 4.90
C ARG A 137 50.65 6.09 6.25
N ARG A 138 50.63 5.24 7.27
CA ARG A 138 51.36 5.48 8.53
C ARG A 138 52.84 5.60 8.16
N ARG A 139 53.42 6.78 8.41
CA ARG A 139 54.86 6.96 8.55
C ARG A 139 55.34 6.28 9.82
#